data_AF-A0A970AP65-F1
#
_entry.id   AF-A0A970AP65-F1
#
_cell.length_a   1.000
_cell.length_b   1.000
_cell.length_c   1.000
_cell.angle_alpha   90.00
_cell.angle_beta   90.00
_cell.angle_gamma   90.00
#
_symmetry.space_group_name_H-M   'P 1'
#
loop_
_entity.id
_entity.type
_entity.pdbx_description
1 polymer ?
#
loop_
_entity_poly.entity_id
_entity_poly.type
_entity_poly.pdbx_seq_one_letter_code
_entity_poly.pdbx_strand_id
1 'polypeptide(L)'
;MLWLLVFLFAVIVAAGLTVYFWPSIGKWLEQRNLEQILKNFREAGCLIERNLVLAGTYLDYLIVAPAGVFIVKKCTFRKENTYLIGKETARVWYYYEPYKINPEISAEQIVQGAVVDNANRIPLPNPILECERVIKTLTSSITFSGRSLNFYPIVLLVPRIKGINLERIKNSTAKVIFPDLLEDIILDLDQQQIPVQELEKVKDKIINSAGVRRAG
;
A
#
# COMPACT_ATOMS: atom_id res chain seq x y z
N MET A 1 46.48 24.12 -11.03
CA MET A 1 46.18 22.69 -11.29
C MET A 1 45.64 21.95 -10.06
N LEU A 2 46.29 22.01 -8.88
CA LEU A 2 45.86 21.27 -7.69
C LEU A 2 44.40 21.53 -7.28
N TRP A 3 43.98 22.80 -7.26
CA TRP A 3 42.61 23.20 -6.91
C TRP A 3 41.54 22.68 -7.89
N LEU A 4 41.90 22.49 -9.16
CA LEU A 4 40.98 21.96 -10.18
C LEU A 4 40.71 20.47 -9.93
N LEU A 5 41.75 19.71 -9.54
CA LEU A 5 41.64 18.28 -9.22
C LEU A 5 40.86 18.06 -7.92
N VAL A 6 41.08 18.89 -6.90
CA VAL A 6 40.31 18.84 -5.64
C VAL A 6 38.84 19.15 -5.90
N PHE A 7 38.54 20.14 -6.74
CA PHE A 7 37.18 20.49 -7.11
C PHE A 7 36.48 19.37 -7.91
N LEU A 8 37.15 18.81 -8.92
CA LEU A 8 36.64 17.67 -9.69
C LEU A 8 36.36 16.44 -8.81
N PHE A 9 37.27 16.14 -7.88
CA PHE A 9 37.08 15.04 -6.92
C PHE A 9 35.87 15.30 -6.00
N ALA A 10 35.71 16.51 -5.46
CA ALA A 10 34.58 16.87 -4.62
C ALA A 10 33.23 16.75 -5.37
N VAL A 11 33.18 17.15 -6.64
CA VAL A 11 31.98 17.02 -7.48
C VAL A 11 31.64 15.56 -7.75
N ILE A 12 32.63 14.71 -8.06
CA ILE A 12 32.42 13.27 -8.28
C ILE A 12 31.94 12.58 -7.01
N VAL A 13 32.52 12.92 -5.85
CA VAL A 13 32.10 12.38 -4.55
C VAL A 13 30.69 12.85 -4.19
N ALA A 14 30.35 14.12 -4.41
CA ALA A 14 29.00 14.64 -4.18
C ALA A 14 27.96 14.01 -5.12
N ALA A 15 28.29 13.81 -6.39
CA ALA A 15 27.45 13.10 -7.36
C ALA A 15 27.27 11.61 -6.98
N GLY A 16 28.33 10.95 -6.52
CA GLY A 16 28.27 9.58 -6.02
C GLY A 16 27.40 9.43 -4.78
N LEU A 17 27.53 10.35 -3.81
CA LEU A 17 26.72 10.37 -2.59
C LEU A 17 25.25 10.64 -2.90
N THR A 18 24.95 11.60 -3.78
CA THR A 18 23.56 11.89 -4.16
C THR A 18 22.89 10.69 -4.82
N VAL A 19 23.55 10.03 -5.77
CA VAL A 19 23.02 8.80 -6.41
C VAL A 19 22.87 7.65 -5.41
N TYR A 20 23.80 7.51 -4.46
CA TYR A 20 23.77 6.44 -3.46
C TYR A 20 22.66 6.62 -2.41
N PHE A 21 22.43 7.85 -1.95
CA PHE A 21 21.41 8.14 -0.93
C PHE A 21 20.01 8.37 -1.50
N TRP A 22 19.87 8.67 -2.79
CA TRP A 22 18.58 8.92 -3.45
C TRP A 22 17.50 7.86 -3.16
N PRO A 23 17.76 6.54 -3.27
CA PRO A 23 16.74 5.50 -3.06
C PRO A 23 16.24 5.39 -1.62
N SER A 24 17.05 5.87 -0.66
CA SER A 24 16.68 5.91 0.76
C SER A 24 15.84 7.14 1.07
N ILE A 25 16.08 8.25 0.35
CA ILE A 25 15.35 9.50 0.49
C ILE A 25 13.91 9.34 0.00
N GLY A 26 13.67 8.74 -1.18
CA GLY A 26 12.28 8.62 -1.67
C GLY A 26 11.41 7.70 -0.82
N LYS A 27 11.95 6.61 -0.27
CA LYS A 27 11.21 5.81 0.75
C LYS A 27 10.87 6.63 1.99
N TRP A 28 11.83 7.41 2.48
CA TRP A 28 11.63 8.23 3.67
C TRP A 28 10.58 9.32 3.40
N LEU A 29 10.63 9.96 2.24
CA LEU A 29 9.65 10.95 1.80
C LEU A 29 8.25 10.33 1.68
N GLU A 30 8.11 9.17 1.03
CA GLU A 30 6.83 8.48 0.88
C GLU A 30 6.25 8.05 2.23
N GLN A 31 7.10 7.56 3.14
CA GLN A 31 6.65 7.21 4.48
C GLN A 31 6.24 8.44 5.29
N ARG A 32 6.98 9.54 5.17
CA ARG A 32 6.61 10.82 5.80
C ARG A 32 5.31 11.37 5.22
N ASN A 33 5.10 11.25 3.91
CA ASN A 33 3.87 11.64 3.24
C ASN A 33 2.69 10.80 3.75
N LEU A 34 2.84 9.48 3.81
CA LEU A 34 1.82 8.60 4.38
C LEU A 34 1.49 8.96 5.83
N GLU A 35 2.49 9.22 6.67
CA GLU A 35 2.25 9.66 8.05
C GLU A 35 1.51 10.99 8.13
N GLN A 36 1.82 11.93 7.22
CA GLN A 36 1.09 13.20 7.12
C GLN A 36 -0.38 12.97 6.71
N ILE A 37 -0.64 12.13 5.71
CA ILE A 37 -2.00 11.77 5.27
C ILE A 37 -2.79 11.11 6.42
N LEU A 38 -2.18 10.17 7.13
CA LEU A 38 -2.80 9.55 8.30
C LEU A 38 -3.06 10.57 9.43
N LYS A 39 -2.23 11.60 9.56
CA LYS A 39 -2.46 12.70 10.49
C LYS A 39 -3.66 13.55 10.04
N ASN A 40 -3.74 13.92 8.76
CA ASN A 40 -4.86 14.68 8.20
C ASN A 40 -6.18 13.95 8.42
N PHE A 41 -6.23 12.63 8.22
CA PHE A 41 -7.42 11.83 8.51
C PHE A 41 -7.85 11.89 9.97
N ARG A 42 -6.90 11.84 10.92
CA ARG A 42 -7.22 11.98 12.35
C ARG A 42 -7.77 13.37 12.66
N GLU A 43 -7.20 14.41 12.07
CA GLU A 43 -7.68 15.80 12.18
C GLU A 43 -9.08 15.95 11.58
N ALA A 44 -9.40 15.20 10.51
CA ALA A 44 -10.72 15.12 9.91
C ALA A 44 -11.72 14.23 10.69
N GLY A 45 -11.34 13.70 11.85
CA GLY A 45 -12.21 12.90 12.71
C GLY A 45 -12.29 11.41 12.37
N CYS A 46 -11.41 10.89 11.52
CA CYS A 46 -11.30 9.45 11.26
C CYS A 46 -10.54 8.74 12.40
N LEU A 47 -10.92 7.49 12.67
CA LEU A 47 -10.20 6.63 13.61
C LEU A 47 -9.26 5.70 12.85
N ILE A 48 -8.01 5.60 13.33
CA ILE A 48 -6.96 4.83 12.67
C ILE A 48 -6.28 3.93 13.68
N GLU A 49 -6.46 2.63 13.51
CA GLU A 49 -5.70 1.60 14.24
C GLU A 49 -4.60 1.03 13.33
N ARG A 50 -3.42 0.78 13.92
CA ARG A 50 -2.23 0.33 13.20
C ARG A 50 -1.82 -1.07 13.65
N ASN A 51 -1.16 -1.81 12.77
CA ASN A 51 -0.51 -3.09 13.06
C ASN A 51 -1.46 -4.09 13.76
N LEU A 52 -2.61 -4.31 13.14
CA LEU A 52 -3.66 -5.17 13.68
C LEU A 52 -3.55 -6.57 13.09
N VAL A 53 -3.86 -7.58 13.90
CA VAL A 53 -4.17 -8.91 13.39
C VAL A 53 -5.69 -9.10 13.49
N LEU A 54 -6.37 -9.11 12.33
CA LEU A 54 -7.80 -9.38 12.21
C LEU A 54 -7.98 -10.76 11.57
N ALA A 55 -8.78 -11.64 12.20
CA ALA A 55 -9.06 -12.98 11.64
C ALA A 55 -7.78 -13.75 11.21
N GLY A 56 -6.71 -13.66 12.00
CA GLY A 56 -5.43 -14.31 11.73
C GLY A 56 -4.60 -13.70 10.59
N THR A 57 -5.02 -12.56 10.04
CA THR A 57 -4.33 -11.85 8.96
C THR A 57 -3.78 -10.51 9.47
N TYR A 58 -2.51 -10.24 9.19
CA TYR A 58 -1.90 -8.95 9.53
C TYR A 58 -2.41 -7.84 8.62
N LEU A 59 -2.77 -6.70 9.19
CA LEU A 59 -3.19 -5.50 8.51
C LEU A 59 -2.37 -4.32 9.03
N ASP A 60 -1.94 -3.47 8.10
CA ASP A 60 -1.15 -2.29 8.44
C ASP A 60 -2.03 -1.20 9.05
N TYR A 61 -3.21 -0.96 8.46
CA TYR A 61 -4.16 0.04 8.96
C TYR A 61 -5.61 -0.45 8.86
N LEU A 62 -6.38 -0.16 9.91
CA LEU A 62 -7.83 -0.12 9.88
C LEU A 62 -8.25 1.33 10.03
N ILE A 63 -8.91 1.88 9.02
CA ILE A 63 -9.40 3.26 9.02
C ILE A 63 -10.92 3.22 9.09
N VAL A 64 -11.48 3.76 10.16
CA VAL A 64 -12.94 3.93 10.34
C VAL A 64 -13.24 5.40 10.12
N ALA A 65 -13.85 5.72 8.99
CA ALA A 65 -14.19 7.08 8.59
C ALA A 65 -15.71 7.19 8.40
N PRO A 66 -16.27 8.42 8.34
CA PRO A 66 -17.68 8.61 8.03
C PRO A 66 -18.13 7.89 6.75
N ALA A 67 -17.24 7.80 5.76
CA ALA A 67 -17.46 7.12 4.49
C ALA A 67 -17.54 5.57 4.56
N GLY A 68 -17.07 4.96 5.66
CA GLY A 68 -17.04 3.51 5.81
C GLY A 68 -15.76 2.99 6.48
N VAL A 69 -15.54 1.69 6.34
CA VAL A 69 -14.43 1.00 6.98
C VAL A 69 -13.43 0.54 5.93
N PHE A 70 -12.22 1.09 5.98
CA PHE A 70 -11.15 0.77 5.04
C PHE A 70 -10.14 -0.17 5.71
N ILE A 71 -9.92 -1.30 5.06
CA ILE A 71 -8.93 -2.29 5.48
C ILE A 71 -7.73 -2.14 4.55
N VAL A 72 -6.62 -1.68 5.12
CA VAL A 72 -5.47 -1.26 4.34
C VAL A 72 -4.29 -2.18 4.58
N LYS A 73 -3.75 -2.75 3.50
CA LYS A 73 -2.53 -3.53 3.48
C LYS A 73 -1.44 -2.76 2.74
N LYS A 74 -0.31 -2.52 3.41
CA LYS A 74 0.82 -1.79 2.84
C LYS A 74 1.83 -2.79 2.29
N CYS A 75 2.17 -2.65 1.01
CA CYS A 75 3.24 -3.39 0.37
C CYS A 75 4.49 -2.52 0.32
N THR A 76 5.53 -2.92 1.06
CA THR A 76 6.80 -2.20 1.09
C THR A 76 7.81 -2.78 0.12
N PHE A 77 8.41 -1.92 -0.72
CA PHE A 77 9.42 -2.32 -1.70
C PHE A 77 10.81 -1.78 -1.35
N ARG A 78 11.85 -2.54 -1.71
CA ARG A 78 13.23 -2.18 -1.36
C ARG A 78 13.85 -1.11 -2.26
N LYS A 79 13.35 -0.87 -3.47
CA LYS A 79 13.92 0.12 -4.38
C LYS A 79 12.86 0.86 -5.19
N GLU A 80 13.11 2.15 -5.39
CA GLU A 80 12.59 2.90 -6.53
C GLU A 80 13.06 2.17 -7.80
N ASN A 81 12.19 1.98 -8.80
CA ASN A 81 12.37 1.09 -9.95
C ASN A 81 11.85 -0.35 -9.82
N THR A 82 11.03 -0.65 -8.82
CA THR A 82 10.35 -1.95 -8.78
C THR A 82 9.21 -2.00 -9.82
N TYR A 83 8.93 -3.17 -10.38
CA TYR A 83 7.70 -3.47 -11.13
C TYR A 83 6.92 -4.57 -10.44
N LEU A 84 5.59 -4.52 -10.51
CA LEU A 84 4.69 -5.52 -9.93
C LEU A 84 3.94 -6.24 -11.05
N ILE A 85 4.05 -7.57 -11.08
CA ILE A 85 3.35 -8.43 -12.03
C ILE A 85 2.68 -9.59 -11.30
N GLY A 86 1.49 -9.99 -11.77
CA GLY A 86 0.86 -11.19 -11.25
C GLY A 86 -0.57 -11.34 -11.72
N LYS A 87 -1.17 -12.47 -11.33
CA LYS A 87 -2.60 -12.70 -11.44
C LYS A 87 -3.18 -12.77 -10.05
N GLU A 88 -4.30 -12.10 -9.80
CA GLU A 88 -4.94 -12.18 -8.49
C GLU A 88 -5.27 -13.61 -8.08
N THR A 89 -5.74 -14.42 -9.03
CA THR A 89 -6.09 -15.84 -8.84
C THR A 89 -4.90 -16.72 -8.44
N ALA A 90 -3.66 -16.32 -8.76
CA ALA A 90 -2.46 -17.12 -8.51
C ALA A 90 -2.03 -17.14 -7.03
N ARG A 91 -2.72 -16.41 -6.14
CA ARG A 91 -2.42 -16.26 -4.68
C ARG A 91 -1.06 -15.66 -4.31
N VAL A 92 -0.17 -15.54 -5.27
CA VAL A 92 1.16 -14.94 -5.13
C VAL A 92 1.33 -13.93 -6.26
N TRP A 93 1.79 -12.73 -5.91
CA TRP A 93 2.27 -11.72 -6.85
C TRP A 93 3.78 -11.74 -6.87
N TYR A 94 4.36 -11.19 -7.94
CA TYR A 94 5.80 -11.09 -8.09
C TYR A 94 6.19 -9.64 -8.31
N TYR A 95 7.24 -9.21 -7.62
CA TYR A 95 7.89 -7.95 -7.94
C TYR A 95 9.35 -8.20 -8.31
N TYR A 96 9.92 -7.29 -9.09
CA TYR A 96 11.32 -7.39 -9.49
C TYR A 96 11.96 -6.03 -9.73
N GLU A 97 13.30 -6.03 -9.66
CA GLU A 97 14.15 -4.84 -9.80
C GLU A 97 14.96 -4.96 -11.12
N PRO A 98 14.71 -4.08 -12.12
CA PRO A 98 15.24 -4.18 -13.49
C PRO A 98 16.76 -4.03 -13.57
N TYR A 99 17.43 -3.30 -12.67
CA TYR A 99 18.89 -3.11 -12.73
C TYR A 99 19.71 -4.38 -12.39
N LYS A 100 19.04 -5.48 -12.01
CA LYS A 100 19.64 -6.82 -11.93
C LYS A 100 19.35 -7.70 -13.15
N ILE A 101 18.59 -7.17 -14.08
CA ILE A 101 17.95 -7.90 -15.17
C ILE A 101 18.53 -7.28 -16.44
N ASN A 102 18.89 -8.14 -17.39
CA ASN A 102 19.55 -7.80 -18.65
C ASN A 102 19.16 -6.38 -19.17
N PRO A 103 20.12 -5.44 -19.36
CA PRO A 103 19.86 -4.05 -19.76
C PRO A 103 19.10 -3.92 -21.10
N GLU A 104 18.96 -5.00 -21.85
CA GLU A 104 18.23 -5.08 -23.12
C GLU A 104 16.70 -5.15 -22.97
N ILE A 105 16.17 -5.41 -21.77
CA ILE A 105 14.73 -5.54 -21.56
C ILE A 105 14.12 -4.17 -21.26
N SER A 106 13.24 -3.71 -22.14
CA SER A 106 12.59 -2.40 -21.99
C SER A 106 11.49 -2.42 -20.91
N ALA A 107 11.20 -1.25 -20.33
CA ALA A 107 10.10 -1.07 -19.39
C ALA A 107 8.74 -1.48 -19.98
N GLU A 108 8.57 -1.33 -21.29
CA GLU A 108 7.34 -1.68 -22.00
C GLU A 108 7.14 -3.20 -22.08
N GLN A 109 8.21 -3.96 -22.36
CA GLN A 109 8.14 -5.43 -22.38
C GLN A 109 7.75 -6.00 -21.01
N ILE A 110 8.29 -5.41 -19.95
CA ILE A 110 7.98 -5.69 -18.55
C ILE A 110 6.48 -5.46 -18.25
N VAL A 111 5.95 -4.30 -18.66
CA VAL A 111 4.54 -3.95 -18.44
C VAL A 111 3.60 -4.79 -19.30
N GLN A 112 4.01 -5.21 -20.50
CA GLN A 112 3.23 -6.10 -21.38
C GLN A 112 3.20 -7.57 -20.90
N GLY A 113 3.82 -7.87 -19.76
CA GLY A 113 3.77 -9.20 -19.17
C GLY A 113 4.78 -10.17 -19.75
N ALA A 114 5.83 -9.66 -20.43
CA ALA A 114 6.97 -10.48 -20.77
C ALA A 114 7.53 -11.08 -19.47
N VAL A 115 7.34 -12.38 -19.35
CA VAL A 115 7.88 -13.18 -18.26
C VAL A 115 9.38 -13.16 -18.47
N VAL A 116 10.07 -12.28 -17.75
CA VAL A 116 11.52 -12.25 -17.84
C VAL A 116 12.04 -13.48 -17.12
N ASP A 117 12.38 -14.51 -17.89
CA ASP A 117 12.82 -15.81 -17.37
C ASP A 117 14.15 -15.73 -16.60
N ASN A 118 14.86 -14.61 -16.70
CA ASN A 118 16.09 -14.32 -15.95
C ASN A 118 15.93 -13.19 -14.90
N ALA A 119 14.71 -12.78 -14.57
CA ALA A 119 14.48 -11.80 -13.52
C ALA A 119 14.47 -12.45 -12.13
N ASN A 120 15.17 -11.85 -11.18
CA ASN A 120 14.99 -12.19 -9.76
C ASN A 120 13.56 -11.83 -9.33
N ARG A 121 12.64 -12.79 -9.46
CA ARG A 121 11.25 -12.65 -9.01
C ARG A 121 11.22 -12.79 -7.51
N ILE A 122 10.78 -11.75 -6.83
CA ILE A 122 10.57 -11.80 -5.39
C ILE A 122 9.07 -12.02 -5.17
N PRO A 123 8.66 -13.18 -4.61
CA PRO A 123 7.27 -13.45 -4.36
C PRO A 123 6.75 -12.57 -3.22
N LEU A 124 5.52 -12.12 -3.37
CA LEU A 124 4.74 -11.41 -2.35
C LEU A 124 3.39 -12.13 -2.22
N PRO A 125 2.92 -12.45 -1.00
CA PRO A 125 1.55 -12.91 -0.80
C PRO A 125 0.57 -11.94 -1.45
N ASN A 126 -0.50 -12.41 -2.07
CA ASN A 126 -1.48 -11.52 -2.70
C ASN A 126 -2.22 -10.69 -1.62
N PRO A 127 -1.91 -9.39 -1.46
CA PRO A 127 -2.46 -8.54 -0.40
C PRO A 127 -3.96 -8.29 -0.57
N ILE A 128 -4.49 -8.37 -1.80
CA ILE A 128 -5.94 -8.23 -2.06
C ILE A 128 -6.68 -9.42 -1.46
N LEU A 129 -6.22 -10.64 -1.74
CA LEU A 129 -6.85 -11.84 -1.20
C LEU A 129 -6.75 -11.90 0.33
N GLU A 130 -5.69 -11.35 0.91
CA GLU A 130 -5.57 -11.19 2.36
C GLU A 130 -6.66 -10.25 2.90
N CYS A 131 -6.81 -9.06 2.33
CA CYS A 131 -7.86 -8.12 2.73
C CYS A 131 -9.28 -8.69 2.53
N GLU A 132 -9.56 -9.30 1.37
CA GLU A 132 -10.86 -9.90 1.08
C GLU A 132 -11.19 -11.06 2.00
N ARG A 133 -10.19 -11.87 2.40
CA ARG A 133 -10.38 -12.94 3.38
C ARG A 133 -10.81 -12.38 4.72
N VAL A 134 -10.17 -11.30 5.19
CA VAL A 134 -10.58 -10.62 6.43
C VAL A 134 -12.02 -10.16 6.31
N ILE A 135 -12.38 -9.45 5.23
CA ILE A 135 -13.74 -8.92 5.02
C ILE A 135 -14.79 -10.04 5.02
N LYS A 136 -14.49 -11.17 4.36
CA LYS A 136 -15.39 -12.34 4.36
C LYS A 136 -15.60 -12.89 5.77
N THR A 137 -14.56 -12.96 6.58
CA THR A 137 -14.68 -13.39 7.99
C THR A 137 -15.49 -12.38 8.82
N LEU A 138 -15.39 -11.08 8.52
CA LEU A 138 -16.16 -10.02 9.17
C LEU A 138 -17.60 -9.87 8.63
N THR A 139 -18.15 -10.92 8.01
CA THR A 139 -19.52 -10.96 7.46
C THR A 139 -19.82 -9.96 6.33
N SER A 140 -18.83 -9.54 5.54
CA SER A 140 -18.92 -8.62 4.38
C SER A 140 -19.52 -7.22 4.62
N SER A 141 -20.29 -7.05 5.68
CA SER A 141 -20.80 -5.78 6.20
C SER A 141 -21.00 -5.89 7.71
N ILE A 142 -20.96 -4.76 8.40
CA ILE A 142 -21.38 -4.67 9.80
C ILE A 142 -22.68 -3.90 9.87
N THR A 143 -23.73 -4.52 10.41
CA THR A 143 -24.96 -3.79 10.75
C THR A 143 -24.73 -2.98 12.01
N PHE A 144 -24.73 -1.66 11.93
CA PHE A 144 -24.63 -0.76 13.07
C PHE A 144 -25.78 0.24 13.03
N SER A 145 -26.54 0.35 14.13
CA SER A 145 -27.74 1.21 14.21
C SER A 145 -28.72 1.04 13.03
N GLY A 146 -28.88 -0.19 12.52
CA GLY A 146 -29.74 -0.50 11.37
C GLY A 146 -29.15 -0.20 9.99
N ARG A 147 -27.93 0.33 9.90
CA ARG A 147 -27.21 0.60 8.64
C ARG A 147 -26.21 -0.51 8.34
N SER A 148 -26.12 -0.93 7.08
CA SER A 148 -25.07 -1.84 6.63
C SER A 148 -23.84 -1.03 6.24
N LEU A 149 -22.73 -1.26 6.95
CA LEU A 149 -21.45 -0.60 6.68
C LEU A 149 -20.60 -1.47 5.77
N ASN A 150 -20.21 -0.90 4.63
CA ASN A 150 -19.33 -1.55 3.67
C ASN A 150 -17.87 -1.56 4.15
N PHE A 151 -17.17 -2.64 3.83
CA PHE A 151 -15.73 -2.70 3.96
C PHE A 151 -15.06 -2.47 2.61
N TYR A 152 -14.01 -1.65 2.62
CA TYR A 152 -13.25 -1.28 1.44
C TYR A 152 -11.81 -1.81 1.56
N PRO A 153 -11.44 -2.85 0.80
CA PRO A 153 -10.07 -3.36 0.79
C PRO A 153 -9.16 -2.42 -0.04
N ILE A 154 -8.06 -1.96 0.56
CA ILE A 154 -7.06 -1.10 -0.09
C ILE A 154 -5.68 -1.73 0.04
N VAL A 155 -4.97 -1.79 -1.08
CA VAL A 155 -3.54 -2.13 -1.14
C VAL A 155 -2.75 -0.88 -1.45
N LEU A 156 -1.91 -0.46 -0.51
CA LEU A 156 -1.02 0.69 -0.61
C LEU A 156 0.38 0.25 -1.06
N LEU A 157 0.89 0.83 -2.14
CA LEU A 157 2.22 0.52 -2.66
C LEU A 157 3.25 1.58 -2.21
N VAL A 158 4.25 1.19 -1.42
CA VAL A 158 5.24 2.11 -0.83
C VAL A 158 6.67 1.57 -0.98
N PRO A 159 7.63 2.29 -1.56
CA PRO A 159 7.47 3.51 -2.33
C PRO A 159 6.72 3.24 -3.64
N ARG A 160 6.37 4.32 -4.36
CA ARG A 160 5.79 4.23 -5.70
C ARG A 160 6.67 3.38 -6.62
N ILE A 161 6.03 2.44 -7.31
CA ILE A 161 6.70 1.51 -8.25
C ILE A 161 6.54 1.98 -9.69
N LYS A 162 7.44 1.55 -10.59
CA LYS A 162 7.52 2.05 -11.97
C LYS A 162 6.37 1.61 -12.87
N GLY A 163 5.78 0.45 -12.59
CA GLY A 163 4.69 -0.10 -13.37
C GLY A 163 4.01 -1.27 -12.67
N ILE A 164 2.73 -1.43 -12.96
CA ILE A 164 1.87 -2.45 -12.39
C ILE A 164 1.18 -3.17 -13.55
N ASN A 165 1.38 -4.49 -13.65
CA ASN A 165 0.62 -5.36 -14.52
C ASN A 165 -0.01 -6.48 -13.69
N LEU A 166 -1.20 -6.21 -13.16
CA LEU A 166 -1.97 -7.17 -12.38
C LEU A 166 -3.19 -7.61 -13.19
N GLU A 167 -3.29 -8.90 -13.50
CA GLU A 167 -4.51 -9.48 -14.02
C GLU A 167 -5.53 -9.56 -12.87
N ARG A 168 -6.53 -8.67 -12.92
CA ARG A 168 -7.57 -8.50 -11.89
C ARG A 168 -8.72 -9.48 -12.10
N ILE A 169 -9.34 -9.93 -11.01
CA ILE A 169 -10.65 -10.60 -11.04
C ILE A 169 -11.72 -9.56 -11.32
N LYS A 170 -12.64 -9.85 -12.26
CA LYS A 170 -13.69 -8.92 -12.73
C LYS A 170 -14.55 -8.30 -11.61
N ASN A 171 -14.68 -8.98 -10.47
CA ASN A 171 -15.56 -8.59 -9.38
C ASN A 171 -14.80 -8.21 -8.09
N SER A 172 -13.49 -8.01 -8.13
CA SER A 172 -12.76 -7.57 -6.92
C SER A 172 -13.12 -6.13 -6.58
N THR A 173 -13.51 -5.87 -5.33
CA THR A 173 -13.80 -4.52 -4.82
C THR A 173 -12.54 -3.81 -4.30
N ALA A 174 -11.38 -4.48 -4.36
CA ALA A 174 -10.14 -3.93 -3.83
C ALA A 174 -9.53 -2.85 -4.72
N LYS A 175 -9.03 -1.78 -4.10
CA LYS A 175 -8.27 -0.74 -4.80
C LYS A 175 -6.77 -0.95 -4.57
N VAL A 176 -5.97 -0.88 -5.62
CA VAL A 176 -4.50 -0.88 -5.55
C VAL A 176 -4.02 0.51 -5.92
N ILE A 177 -3.42 1.22 -4.96
CA ILE A 177 -3.16 2.66 -5.09
C ILE A 177 -1.81 3.04 -4.47
N PHE A 178 -1.42 4.28 -4.74
CA PHE A 178 -0.27 4.93 -4.10
C PHE A 178 -0.73 5.79 -2.91
N PRO A 179 0.18 6.14 -1.97
CA PRO A 179 -0.17 6.88 -0.76
C PRO A 179 -0.87 8.21 -1.01
N ASP A 180 -0.44 8.96 -2.04
CA ASP A 180 -1.00 10.25 -2.43
C ASP A 180 -2.49 10.18 -2.81
N LEU A 181 -2.94 9.06 -3.36
CA LEU A 181 -4.36 8.84 -3.73
C LEU A 181 -5.24 8.35 -2.58
N LEU A 182 -4.67 8.10 -1.39
CA LEU A 182 -5.41 7.54 -0.27
C LEU A 182 -6.42 8.53 0.29
N GLU A 183 -6.04 9.82 0.39
CA GLU A 183 -6.89 10.89 0.89
C GLU A 183 -8.15 11.04 0.03
N ASP A 184 -7.97 11.18 -1.28
CA ASP A 184 -9.06 11.26 -2.24
C ASP A 184 -10.00 10.07 -2.12
N ILE A 185 -9.49 8.85 -2.02
CA ILE A 185 -10.33 7.64 -1.97
C ILE A 185 -11.17 7.53 -0.70
N ILE A 186 -10.66 8.05 0.42
CA ILE A 186 -11.36 7.97 1.71
C ILE A 186 -12.32 9.15 1.89
N LEU A 187 -12.02 10.32 1.32
CA LEU A 187 -12.83 11.52 1.44
C LEU A 187 -13.89 11.68 0.34
N ASP A 188 -13.72 11.07 -0.84
CA ASP A 188 -14.59 11.23 -2.03
C ASP A 188 -15.80 10.26 -2.06
N LEU A 189 -16.21 9.68 -0.93
CA LEU A 189 -17.37 8.77 -0.92
C LEU A 189 -18.64 9.48 -0.46
N ASP A 190 -19.48 9.78 -1.46
CA ASP A 190 -20.84 10.35 -1.36
C ASP A 190 -21.85 9.31 -0.83
N GLN A 191 -21.53 8.69 0.31
CA GLN A 191 -22.27 7.57 0.91
C GLN A 191 -22.79 7.89 2.31
N GLN A 192 -23.71 7.04 2.79
CA GLN A 192 -24.34 7.14 4.11
C GLN A 192 -23.30 7.38 5.21
N GLN A 193 -23.24 8.62 5.69
CA GLN A 193 -22.22 9.03 6.64
C GLN A 193 -22.46 8.38 8.00
N ILE A 194 -21.45 7.66 8.51
CA ILE A 194 -21.36 7.27 9.91
C ILE A 194 -21.13 8.56 10.71
N PRO A 195 -22.01 8.92 11.67
CA PRO A 195 -21.77 10.06 12.53
C PRO A 195 -20.44 9.89 13.28
N VAL A 196 -19.66 10.97 13.42
CA VAL A 196 -18.35 10.93 14.08
C VAL A 196 -18.43 10.33 15.49
N GLN A 197 -19.53 10.58 16.20
CA GLN A 197 -19.77 10.06 17.55
C GLN A 197 -19.99 8.53 17.60
N GLU A 198 -20.31 7.91 16.46
CA GLU A 198 -20.52 6.47 16.34
C GLU A 198 -19.28 5.71 15.86
N LEU A 199 -18.26 6.41 15.34
CA LEU A 199 -17.06 5.78 14.78
C LEU A 199 -16.35 4.88 15.80
N GLU A 200 -16.24 5.32 17.06
CA GLU A 200 -15.58 4.56 18.12
C GLU A 200 -16.32 3.24 18.40
N LYS A 201 -17.66 3.29 18.41
CA LYS A 201 -18.50 2.09 18.60
C LYS A 201 -18.40 1.13 17.42
N VAL A 202 -18.30 1.65 16.19
CA VAL A 202 -18.07 0.84 14.98
C VAL A 202 -16.71 0.16 15.05
N LYS A 203 -15.66 0.91 15.40
CA LYS A 203 -14.31 0.39 15.60
C LYS A 203 -14.29 -0.73 16.64
N ASP A 204 -14.86 -0.49 17.82
CA ASP A 204 -14.91 -1.48 18.89
C ASP A 204 -15.68 -2.73 18.48
N LYS A 205 -16.77 -2.57 17.73
CA LYS A 205 -17.52 -3.70 17.19
C LYS A 205 -16.69 -4.53 16.22
N ILE A 206 -15.93 -3.90 15.32
CA ILE A 206 -14.99 -4.60 14.42
C ILE A 206 -13.95 -5.37 15.23
N ILE A 207 -13.31 -4.70 16.20
CA ILE A 207 -12.24 -5.30 17.00
C ILE A 207 -12.75 -6.46 17.85
N ASN A 208 -13.91 -6.32 18.47
CA ASN A 208 -14.48 -7.37 19.33
C ASN A 208 -15.03 -8.55 18.51
N SER A 209 -15.57 -8.30 17.32
CA SER A 209 -16.07 -9.37 16.43
C SER A 209 -14.95 -10.12 15.70
N ALA A 210 -13.81 -9.49 15.47
CA ALA A 210 -12.70 -10.05 14.69
C ALA A 210 -11.69 -10.87 15.51
N GLY A 211 -11.84 -10.94 16.84
CA GLY A 211 -10.90 -11.63 17.74
C GLY A 211 -9.48 -11.02 17.69
N VAL A 212 -9.40 -9.69 17.73
CA VAL A 212 -8.18 -8.95 17.41
C VAL A 212 -7.09 -9.12 18.45
N ARG A 213 -5.86 -9.20 17.95
CA ARG A 213 -4.64 -9.00 18.75
C ARG A 213 -3.85 -7.84 18.14
N ARG A 214 -3.39 -6.91 18.98
CA ARG A 214 -2.39 -5.91 18.55
C ARG A 214 -1.09 -6.66 18.30
N ALA A 215 -0.51 -6.52 17.11
CA ALA A 215 0.83 -7.05 16.86
C ALA A 215 1.80 -6.17 17.68
N GLY A 216 2.42 -6.78 18.69
CA GLY A 216 3.45 -6.15 19.52
C GLY A 216 4.72 -5.84 18.76
#